data_AF-A0A399H5D4-F1
#
_entry.id   AF-A0A399H5D4-F1
#
_cell.length_a   1.000
_cell.length_b   1.000
_cell.length_c   1.000
_cell.angle_alpha   90.00
_cell.angle_beta   90.00
_cell.angle_gamma   90.00
#
_symmetry.space_group_name_H-M   'P 1'
#
loop_
_entity.id
_entity.type
_entity.pdbx_description
1 polymer ?
#
loop_
_entity_poly.entity_id
_entity_poly.type
_entity_poly.pdbx_seq_one_letter_code
_entity_poly.pdbx_strand_id
1 'polypeptide(L)' 'MWGSGHLDLDACLAHLGYEGDRAPTLETLRALQRAHVLTVRWDTIDSFLYREVRLDLPSVQD' A
#
# COMPACT_ATOMS: atom_id res chain seq x y z
N MET A 1 -7.42 7.44 -13.31
CA MET A 1 -6.15 7.92 -12.71
C MET A 1 -6.09 7.40 -11.26
N TRP A 2 -4.93 7.04 -10.74
CA TRP A 2 -4.76 6.22 -9.51
C TRP A 2 -5.00 6.92 -8.15
N GLY A 3 -5.51 8.16 -8.13
CA GLY A 3 -5.72 8.90 -6.88
C GLY A 3 -4.45 9.38 -6.16
N SER A 4 -3.29 9.36 -6.81
CA SER A 4 -1.97 9.62 -6.22
C SER A 4 -1.82 10.95 -5.45
N GLY A 5 -2.67 11.95 -5.69
CA GLY A 5 -2.69 13.20 -4.93
C GLY A 5 -3.15 13.05 -3.47
N HIS A 6 -3.80 11.94 -3.12
CA HIS A 6 -4.24 11.63 -1.76
C HIS A 6 -3.36 10.57 -1.07
N LEU A 7 -2.28 10.12 -1.73
CA LEU A 7 -1.36 9.13 -1.19
C LEU A 7 -0.41 9.81 -0.21
N ASP A 8 -0.40 9.36 1.05
CA ASP A 8 0.70 9.66 1.96
C ASP A 8 1.85 8.70 1.66
N LEU A 9 2.76 9.16 0.80
CA LEU A 9 3.89 8.35 0.34
C LEU A 9 4.84 8.00 1.48
N ASP A 10 5.11 8.94 2.38
CA ASP A 10 6.07 8.72 3.47
C ASP A 10 5.51 7.74 4.50
N ALA A 11 4.22 7.86 4.86
CA ALA A 11 3.56 6.90 5.74
C ALA A 11 3.51 5.50 5.10
N CYS A 12 3.22 5.40 3.81
CA CYS A 12 3.21 4.12 3.09
C CYS A 12 4.59 3.46 3.10
N LEU A 13 5.66 4.19 2.77
CA LEU A 13 7.02 3.64 2.77
C LEU A 13 7.49 3.26 4.18
N ALA A 14 7.12 4.05 5.20
CA ALA A 14 7.39 3.74 6.59
C ALA A 14 6.65 2.46 7.05
N HIS A 15 5.37 2.31 6.69
CA HIS A 15 4.60 1.09 6.95
C HIS A 15 5.27 -0.14 6.32
N LEU A 16 5.73 0.00 5.07
CA LEU A 16 6.45 -1.06 4.36
C LEU A 16 7.86 -1.34 4.92
N GLY A 17 8.40 -0.47 5.78
CA GLY A 17 9.80 -0.54 6.24
C GLY A 17 10.80 -0.31 5.11
N TYR A 18 10.45 0.50 4.11
CA TYR A 18 11.27 0.76 2.93
C TYR A 18 12.11 2.04 3.08
N GLU A 19 13.43 1.87 3.12
CA GLU A 19 14.41 2.98 3.26
C GLU A 19 15.30 3.17 2.01
N GLY A 20 14.96 2.52 0.89
CA GLY A 20 15.75 2.56 -0.35
C GLY A 20 15.50 3.79 -1.24
N ASP A 21 16.16 3.82 -2.40
CA ASP A 21 15.97 4.86 -3.43
C ASP A 21 14.52 4.87 -3.94
N ARG A 22 13.97 6.05 -4.22
CA ARG A 22 12.62 6.26 -4.72
C ARG A 22 12.56 6.52 -6.22
N ALA A 23 13.71 6.50 -6.90
CA ALA A 23 13.76 6.62 -8.35
C ALA A 23 12.94 5.50 -9.03
N PRO A 24 12.23 5.78 -10.13
CA PRO A 24 11.38 4.82 -10.83
C PRO A 24 12.21 3.81 -11.65
N THR A 25 13.00 2.99 -10.97
CA THR A 25 13.84 1.96 -11.56
C THR A 25 13.27 0.57 -11.27
N LEU A 26 13.77 -0.43 -12.00
CA LEU A 26 13.40 -1.83 -11.76
C LEU A 26 13.83 -2.32 -10.36
N GLU A 27 14.94 -1.79 -9.84
CA GLU A 27 15.44 -2.14 -8.52
C GLU A 27 14.48 -1.65 -7.43
N THR A 28 14.06 -0.39 -7.52
CA THR A 28 13.05 0.20 -6.62
C THR A 28 11.74 -0.58 -6.68
N LEU A 29 11.25 -0.91 -7.87
CA LEU A 29 10.01 -1.68 -8.03
C LEU A 29 10.07 -3.06 -7.35
N ARG A 30 11.17 -3.79 -7.55
CA ARG A 30 11.36 -5.12 -6.93
C ARG A 30 11.38 -5.03 -5.41
N ALA A 31 12.06 -4.02 -4.87
CA ALA A 31 12.18 -3.84 -3.45
C ALA A 31 10.83 -3.45 -2.82
N LEU A 32 10.08 -2.53 -3.45
CA LEU A 32 8.74 -2.14 -3.01
C LEU A 32 7.76 -3.31 -3.06
N GLN A 33 7.73 -4.09 -4.14
CA GLN A 33 6.86 -5.26 -4.26
C GLN A 33 7.15 -6.28 -3.15
N ARG A 34 8.43 -6.56 -2.91
CA ARG A 34 8.84 -7.50 -1.86
C ARG A 34 8.41 -7.01 -0.48
N ALA A 35 8.66 -5.74 -0.16
CA ALA A 35 8.26 -5.14 1.11
C ALA A 35 6.74 -5.21 1.29
N HIS A 36 5.97 -4.87 0.26
CA HIS A 36 4.51 -4.94 0.29
C HIS A 36 3.98 -6.35 0.60
N VAL A 37 4.44 -7.37 -0.13
CA VAL A 37 3.98 -8.75 0.05
C VAL A 37 4.31 -9.29 1.45
N LEU A 38 5.42 -8.85 2.04
CA LEU A 38 5.85 -9.32 3.36
C LEU A 38 5.17 -8.58 4.52
N THR A 39 4.71 -7.36 4.30
CA THR A 39 4.22 -6.49 5.37
C THR A 39 2.69 -6.33 5.36
N VAL A 40 2.09 -6.18 4.18
CA VAL A 40 0.65 -5.93 4.06
C VAL A 40 -0.12 -7.22 4.28
N ARG A 41 -1.02 -7.21 5.26
CA ARG A 41 -1.88 -8.35 5.58
C ARG A 41 -2.93 -8.54 4.49
N TRP A 42 -3.32 -9.78 4.28
CA TRP A 42 -4.37 -10.14 3.35
C TRP A 42 -5.47 -10.92 4.06
N ASP A 43 -6.71 -10.48 3.92
CA ASP A 43 -7.90 -11.16 4.43
C ASP A 43 -9.15 -10.78 3.65
N THR A 44 -10.27 -11.42 4.00
CA THR A 44 -11.61 -11.16 3.45
C THR A 44 -12.65 -10.95 4.55
N ILE A 45 -12.23 -10.54 5.75
CA ILE A 45 -13.06 -10.52 6.96
C ILE A 45 -14.24 -9.56 6.80
N ASP A 46 -14.02 -8.35 6.31
CA ASP A 46 -15.11 -7.37 6.15
C ASP A 46 -16.16 -7.85 5.14
N SER A 47 -15.72 -8.40 4.00
CA SER A 47 -16.63 -9.02 3.03
C SER A 47 -17.41 -10.19 3.62
N PHE A 48 -16.76 -11.06 4.40
CA PHE A 48 -17.40 -12.18 5.07
C PHE A 48 -18.44 -11.73 6.11
N LEU A 49 -18.20 -10.59 6.77
CA LEU A 49 -19.12 -9.97 7.71
C LEU A 49 -20.19 -9.09 7.04
N TYR A 50 -20.27 -9.10 5.70
CA TYR A 50 -21.17 -8.24 4.90
C TYR A 50 -21.00 -6.74 5.18
N ARG A 51 -19.78 -6.31 5.54
CA ARG A 51 -19.41 -4.90 5.66
C ARG A 51 -18.96 -4.36 4.30
N GLU A 52 -19.10 -3.06 4.12
CA GLU A 52 -18.63 -2.37 2.92
C GLU A 52 -17.10 -2.34 2.87
N VAL A 53 -16.53 -2.74 1.73
CA VAL A 53 -15.09 -2.60 1.45
C VAL A 53 -14.88 -1.37 0.58
N ARG A 54 -14.37 -0.29 1.19
CA ARG A 54 -14.11 0.97 0.51
C ARG A 54 -12.77 0.93 -0.22
N LEU A 55 -12.77 1.40 -1.47
CA LEU A 55 -11.59 1.41 -2.35
C LEU A 55 -11.06 2.82 -2.62
N ASP A 56 -11.63 3.84 -1.98
CA ASP A 56 -11.06 5.18 -2.01
C ASP A 56 -9.76 5.26 -1.22
N LEU A 57 -8.79 6.02 -1.72
CA LEU A 57 -7.42 6.00 -1.21
C LEU A 57 -7.28 6.40 0.28
N PRO A 58 -8.06 7.35 0.83
CA PRO A 58 -8.06 7.60 2.27
C PRO A 58 -8.48 6.34 3.06
N SER A 59 -9.58 5.70 2.69
CA SER A 59 -10.07 4.51 3.41
C SER A 59 -9.15 3.30 3.33
N VAL A 60 -8.32 3.21 2.29
CA VAL A 60 -7.34 2.11 2.11
C VAL A 60 -6.07 2.32 2.94
N GLN A 61 -5.77 3.57 3.33
CA GLN A 61 -4.57 3.92 4.09
C GLN A 61 -4.82 4.02 5.61
N ASP A 62 -6.09 4.09 6.03
CA ASP A 62 -6.53 4.11 7.43
C ASP A 62 -6.35 2.73 8.11
#